data_AF-A0A7X8WB76-F1
#
_entry.id   AF-A0A7X8WB76-F1
#
_cell.length_a   1.000
_cell.length_b   1.000
_cell.length_c   1.000
_cell.angle_alpha   90.00
_cell.angle_beta   90.00
_cell.angle_gamma   90.00
#
_symmetry.space_group_name_H-M   'P 1'
#
loop_
_entity.id
_entity.type
_entity.pdbx_description
1 polymer ?
#
loop_
_entity_poly.entity_id
_entity_poly.type
_entity_poly.pdbx_seq_one_letter_code
_entity_poly.pdbx_strand_id
1 'polypeptide(L)'
;MKKLEETRMDNNMVERPSLYDTLLKKEWSYYTGAVVIAALALALNAFSGIWGVSGPLSIWGGKVLTFFGVNADAWRGYNGSLAKYSFWGNKPSITDMGLLLGAAISTLLAAEWKIRKLKHWKQALSAVIGGLLIGFGAAIAGGCNIGGLFSQLPQFSIAGWLFLLMCFLGAWVGGKLLRFFMPPVSNKRPNRKRLTPEQRKKNKMIQIAVGAAILIIALAAGFIVSPKYPSAPAFVVIGLGLGYALQRSRFCFTAAYRDPT
;
A
#
# COMPACT_ATOMS: atom_id res chain seq x y z
N MET A 1 -38.23 41.82 7.15
CA MET A 1 -38.38 40.35 7.25
C MET A 1 -38.08 39.64 5.93
N LYS A 2 -38.61 40.06 4.77
CA LYS A 2 -38.27 39.47 3.44
C LYS A 2 -36.76 39.42 3.09
N LYS A 3 -35.98 40.46 3.45
CA LYS A 3 -34.53 40.53 3.13
C LYS A 3 -33.65 39.54 3.92
N LEU A 4 -34.17 38.99 5.02
CA LEU A 4 -33.50 37.98 5.84
C LEU A 4 -33.83 36.54 5.40
N GLU A 5 -34.87 36.34 4.58
CA GLU A 5 -35.19 35.05 3.98
C GLU A 5 -34.43 34.81 2.67
N GLU A 6 -34.24 35.86 1.85
CA GLU A 6 -33.40 35.77 0.63
C GLU A 6 -31.93 35.45 0.94
N THR A 7 -31.37 35.99 2.03
CA THR A 7 -29.99 35.68 2.45
C THR A 7 -29.82 34.28 3.04
N ARG A 8 -30.92 33.61 3.42
CA ARG A 8 -30.88 32.26 4.00
C ARG A 8 -30.99 31.16 2.95
N MET A 9 -31.50 31.48 1.77
CA MET A 9 -31.69 30.54 0.65
C MET A 9 -30.41 30.32 -0.19
N ASP A 10 -29.45 31.26 -0.19
CA ASP A 10 -28.25 31.15 -1.02
C ASP A 10 -27.13 30.27 -0.39
N ASN A 11 -27.23 29.98 0.90
CA ASN A 11 -26.20 29.21 1.65
C ASN A 11 -26.37 27.68 1.60
N ASN A 12 -27.32 27.16 0.81
CA ASN A 12 -27.53 25.71 0.65
C ASN A 12 -27.13 25.18 -0.73
N MET A 13 -26.26 25.89 -1.46
CA MET A 13 -25.48 25.23 -2.50
C MET A 13 -24.45 24.35 -1.80
N VAL A 14 -24.77 23.06 -1.66
CA VAL A 14 -23.78 22.01 -1.41
C VAL A 14 -22.77 22.11 -2.55
N GLU A 15 -21.69 22.87 -2.34
CA GLU A 15 -20.57 22.94 -3.27
C GLU A 15 -20.18 21.49 -3.56
N ARG A 16 -20.40 21.07 -4.81
CA ARG A 16 -19.94 19.74 -5.25
C ARG A 16 -18.46 19.72 -4.91
N PRO A 17 -18.00 18.76 -4.07
CA PRO A 17 -16.60 18.71 -3.71
C PRO A 17 -15.81 18.68 -5.01
N SER A 18 -14.86 19.61 -5.15
CA SER A 18 -14.08 19.72 -6.39
C SER A 18 -13.53 18.34 -6.76
N LEU A 19 -13.35 18.05 -8.05
CA LEU A 19 -12.78 16.76 -8.49
C LEU A 19 -11.47 16.45 -7.76
N TYR A 20 -10.71 17.49 -7.44
CA TYR A 20 -9.53 17.43 -6.58
C TYR A 20 -9.85 16.95 -5.15
N ASP A 21 -10.87 17.49 -4.50
CA ASP A 21 -11.25 17.06 -3.15
C ASP A 21 -11.81 15.64 -3.10
N THR A 22 -12.51 15.20 -4.15
CA THR A 22 -13.08 13.84 -4.19
C THR A 22 -12.03 12.79 -4.57
N LEU A 23 -11.17 13.07 -5.56
CA LEU A 23 -10.15 12.12 -6.01
C LEU A 23 -8.94 12.05 -5.07
N LEU A 24 -8.51 13.19 -4.52
CA LEU A 24 -7.24 13.30 -3.79
C LEU A 24 -7.39 13.53 -2.29
N LYS A 25 -8.51 14.10 -1.79
CA LYS A 25 -8.68 14.38 -0.35
C LYS A 25 -9.67 13.50 0.39
N LYS A 26 -10.83 13.14 -0.18
CA LYS A 26 -11.80 12.25 0.48
C LYS A 26 -11.50 10.78 0.25
N GLU A 27 -11.70 9.98 1.29
CA GLU A 27 -11.64 8.52 1.19
C GLU A 27 -12.68 8.04 0.17
N TRP A 28 -12.29 7.08 -0.66
CA TRP A 28 -13.20 6.51 -1.63
C TRP A 28 -14.22 5.62 -0.94
N SER A 29 -15.44 5.57 -1.48
CA SER A 29 -16.45 4.60 -1.04
C SER A 29 -15.93 3.16 -1.22
N TYR A 30 -16.39 2.24 -0.38
CA TYR A 30 -16.06 0.81 -0.47
C TYR A 30 -16.28 0.26 -1.88
N TYR A 31 -17.38 0.63 -2.52
CA TYR A 31 -17.71 0.18 -3.87
C TYR A 31 -16.70 0.70 -4.92
N THR A 32 -16.38 2.00 -4.87
CA THR A 32 -15.43 2.62 -5.80
C THR A 32 -14.03 2.01 -5.65
N GLY A 33 -13.57 1.81 -4.41
CA GLY A 33 -12.30 1.15 -4.13
C GLY A 33 -12.28 -0.29 -4.66
N ALA A 34 -13.33 -1.07 -4.40
CA ALA A 34 -13.43 -2.46 -4.82
C ALA A 34 -13.40 -2.59 -6.35
N VAL A 35 -14.20 -1.78 -7.06
CA VAL A 35 -14.28 -1.81 -8.53
C VAL A 35 -12.95 -1.42 -9.17
N VAL A 36 -12.31 -0.35 -8.70
CA VAL A 36 -11.03 0.11 -9.26
C VAL A 36 -9.92 -0.91 -9.01
N ILE A 37 -9.81 -1.45 -7.79
CA ILE A 37 -8.81 -2.46 -7.46
C ILE A 37 -9.07 -3.74 -8.27
N ALA A 38 -10.32 -4.19 -8.39
CA ALA A 38 -10.67 -5.36 -9.19
C ALA A 38 -10.34 -5.18 -10.67
N ALA A 39 -10.64 -4.01 -11.25
CA ALA A 39 -10.31 -3.71 -12.64
C ALA A 39 -8.79 -3.70 -12.89
N LEU A 40 -8.01 -3.07 -12.00
CA LEU A 40 -6.55 -3.04 -12.11
C LEU A 40 -5.92 -4.42 -11.86
N ALA A 41 -6.45 -5.21 -10.93
CA ALA A 41 -6.00 -6.57 -10.66
C ALA A 41 -6.32 -7.51 -11.83
N LEU A 42 -7.49 -7.37 -12.46
CA LEU A 42 -7.87 -8.12 -13.65
C LEU A 42 -6.95 -7.78 -14.82
N ALA A 43 -6.64 -6.49 -15.02
CA ALA A 43 -5.68 -6.05 -16.01
C ALA A 43 -4.30 -6.70 -15.78
N LEU A 44 -3.78 -6.70 -14.54
CA LEU A 44 -2.52 -7.40 -14.23
C LEU A 44 -2.58 -8.90 -14.53
N ASN A 45 -3.69 -9.55 -14.16
CA ASN A 45 -3.83 -10.98 -14.36
C ASN A 45 -3.80 -11.34 -15.86
N ALA A 46 -4.44 -10.53 -16.70
CA ALA A 46 -4.42 -10.70 -18.15
C ALA A 46 -3.00 -10.59 -18.77
N PHE A 47 -2.11 -9.75 -18.21
CA PHE A 47 -0.78 -9.48 -18.81
C PHE A 47 0.42 -10.16 -18.13
N SER A 48 0.27 -10.59 -16.89
CA SER A 48 1.36 -11.13 -16.07
C SER A 48 1.00 -12.34 -15.21
N GLY A 49 -0.26 -12.77 -15.22
CA GLY A 49 -0.77 -13.78 -14.30
C GLY A 49 -1.03 -13.21 -12.91
N ILE A 50 -1.20 -14.10 -11.94
CA ILE A 50 -1.64 -13.74 -10.59
C ILE A 50 -0.65 -12.76 -9.94
N TRP A 51 -1.16 -11.58 -9.58
CA TRP A 51 -0.41 -10.60 -8.82
C TRP A 51 -0.12 -11.11 -7.41
N GLY A 52 1.13 -11.05 -6.98
CA GLY A 52 1.56 -11.47 -5.65
C GLY A 52 2.79 -10.73 -5.17
N VAL A 53 2.76 -10.32 -3.90
CA VAL A 53 3.81 -9.47 -3.29
C VAL A 53 4.95 -10.28 -2.66
N SER A 54 4.66 -11.51 -2.21
CA SER A 54 5.63 -12.33 -1.48
C SER A 54 6.82 -12.78 -2.33
N GLY A 55 6.62 -13.00 -3.63
CA GLY A 55 7.68 -13.45 -4.54
C GLY A 55 8.79 -12.41 -4.69
N PRO A 56 8.48 -11.18 -5.15
CA PRO A 56 9.46 -10.11 -5.25
C PRO A 56 10.15 -9.77 -3.93
N LEU A 57 9.39 -9.70 -2.83
CA LEU A 57 9.97 -9.45 -1.50
C LEU A 57 10.96 -10.55 -1.07
N SER A 58 10.65 -11.81 -1.38
CA SER A 58 11.57 -12.93 -1.15
C SER A 58 12.87 -12.75 -1.95
N ILE A 59 12.78 -12.44 -3.25
CA ILE A 59 13.97 -12.21 -4.08
C ILE A 59 14.81 -11.03 -3.59
N TRP A 60 14.17 -9.92 -3.20
CA TRP A 60 14.88 -8.75 -2.66
C TRP A 60 15.57 -9.09 -1.34
N GLY A 61 14.90 -9.82 -0.45
CA GLY A 61 15.48 -10.34 0.79
C GLY A 61 16.67 -11.27 0.52
N GLY A 62 16.54 -12.18 -0.44
CA GLY A 62 17.62 -13.05 -0.89
C GLY A 62 18.82 -12.25 -1.41
N LYS A 63 18.60 -11.19 -2.21
CA LYS A 63 19.68 -10.32 -2.68
C LYS A 63 20.38 -9.58 -1.54
N VAL A 64 19.64 -9.12 -0.54
CA VAL A 64 20.22 -8.53 0.67
C VAL A 64 21.11 -9.55 1.39
N LEU A 65 20.67 -10.81 1.52
CA LEU A 65 21.49 -11.87 2.11
C LEU A 65 22.76 -12.15 1.31
N THR A 66 22.67 -12.22 -0.03
CA THR A 66 23.86 -12.38 -0.88
C THR A 66 24.82 -11.20 -0.78
N PHE A 67 24.31 -9.98 -0.58
CA PHE A 67 25.13 -8.79 -0.37
C PHE A 67 25.94 -8.88 0.94
N PHE A 68 25.38 -9.49 1.99
CA PHE A 68 26.10 -9.79 3.23
C PHE A 68 26.96 -11.07 3.17
N GLY A 69 27.17 -11.65 1.99
CA GLY A 69 28.05 -12.80 1.79
C GLY A 69 27.41 -14.17 2.03
N VAL A 70 26.09 -14.23 2.29
CA VAL A 70 25.38 -15.51 2.42
C VAL A 70 25.05 -16.06 1.03
N ASN A 71 25.44 -17.30 0.72
CA ASN A 71 25.11 -17.94 -0.56
C ASN A 71 23.63 -18.40 -0.59
N ALA A 72 22.71 -17.43 -0.62
CA ALA A 72 21.28 -17.68 -0.66
C ALA A 72 20.82 -18.22 -2.03
N ASP A 73 21.57 -17.99 -3.10
CA ASP A 73 21.21 -18.46 -4.45
C ASP A 73 21.21 -19.99 -4.56
N ALA A 74 22.04 -20.66 -3.76
CA ALA A 74 22.08 -22.12 -3.66
C ALA A 74 20.90 -22.73 -2.88
N TRP A 75 20.08 -21.92 -2.20
CA TRP A 75 18.97 -22.46 -1.41
C TRP A 75 17.87 -22.98 -2.31
N ARG A 76 17.18 -24.04 -1.86
CA ARG A 76 16.09 -24.70 -2.58
C ARG A 76 14.98 -23.73 -3.03
N GLY A 77 14.73 -22.69 -2.24
CA GLY A 77 13.72 -21.66 -2.56
C GLY A 77 14.08 -20.74 -3.71
N TYR A 78 15.36 -20.66 -4.11
CA TYR A 78 15.83 -19.75 -5.13
C TYR A 78 16.50 -20.43 -6.31
N ASN A 79 17.24 -21.52 -6.11
CA ASN A 79 17.78 -22.39 -7.15
C ASN A 79 18.42 -21.64 -8.35
N GLY A 80 19.34 -20.70 -8.09
CA GLY A 80 20.03 -19.95 -9.14
C GLY A 80 19.26 -18.73 -9.70
N SER A 81 18.08 -18.43 -9.17
CA SER A 81 17.24 -17.32 -9.64
C SER A 81 17.72 -15.93 -9.21
N LEU A 82 18.51 -15.81 -8.13
CA LEU A 82 19.00 -14.49 -7.67
C LEU A 82 20.05 -13.95 -8.64
N ALA A 83 20.93 -14.81 -9.15
CA ALA A 83 21.98 -14.41 -10.07
C ALA A 83 21.42 -13.87 -11.40
N LYS A 84 20.33 -14.48 -11.89
CA LYS A 84 19.66 -14.09 -13.15
C LYS A 84 18.66 -12.93 -12.99
N TYR A 85 18.40 -12.49 -11.76
CA TYR A 85 17.36 -11.50 -11.49
C TYR A 85 17.76 -10.10 -11.95
N SER A 86 16.92 -9.54 -12.83
CA SER A 86 16.87 -8.11 -13.18
C SER A 86 15.56 -7.51 -12.69
N PHE A 87 15.64 -6.40 -11.97
CA PHE A 87 14.46 -5.69 -11.43
C PHE A 87 13.47 -5.32 -12.53
N TRP A 88 13.95 -4.72 -13.62
CA TRP A 88 13.13 -4.30 -14.76
C TRP A 88 12.69 -5.46 -15.66
N GLY A 89 13.31 -6.64 -15.53
CA GLY A 89 12.86 -7.85 -16.22
C GLY A 89 11.77 -8.61 -15.46
N ASN A 90 11.61 -8.35 -14.15
CA ASN A 90 10.66 -9.03 -13.30
C ASN A 90 9.38 -8.19 -13.14
N LYS A 91 8.35 -8.52 -13.94
CA LYS A 91 7.08 -7.77 -13.95
C LYS A 91 6.47 -7.59 -12.55
N PRO A 92 6.37 -8.64 -11.69
CA PRO A 92 5.86 -8.47 -10.32
C PRO A 92 6.67 -7.49 -9.47
N SER A 93 8.00 -7.45 -9.61
CA SER A 93 8.85 -6.52 -8.85
C SER A 93 8.62 -5.05 -9.23
N ILE A 94 8.38 -4.77 -10.51
CA ILE A 94 8.01 -3.44 -10.99
C ILE A 94 6.67 -3.02 -10.39
N THR A 95 5.68 -3.93 -10.43
CA THR A 95 4.35 -3.67 -9.88
C THR A 95 4.37 -3.43 -8.38
N ASP A 96 5.12 -4.22 -7.61
CA ASP A 96 5.22 -4.07 -6.16
C ASP A 96 5.92 -2.76 -5.76
N MET A 97 6.97 -2.38 -6.48
CA MET A 97 7.59 -1.06 -6.29
C MET A 97 6.62 0.06 -6.68
N GLY A 98 5.90 -0.10 -7.79
CA GLY A 98 4.83 0.79 -8.22
C GLY A 98 3.76 0.95 -7.14
N LEU A 99 3.37 -0.14 -6.47
CA LEU A 99 2.39 -0.10 -5.38
C LEU A 99 2.91 0.70 -4.18
N LEU A 100 4.15 0.48 -3.76
CA LEU A 100 4.76 1.23 -2.67
C LEU A 100 4.84 2.73 -3.00
N LEU A 101 5.30 3.06 -4.21
CA LEU A 101 5.39 4.44 -4.68
C LEU A 101 4.01 5.07 -4.87
N GLY A 102 3.04 4.33 -5.40
CA GLY A 102 1.67 4.79 -5.61
C GLY A 102 0.97 5.15 -4.30
N ALA A 103 1.15 4.32 -3.27
CA ALA A 103 0.66 4.64 -1.92
C ALA A 103 1.35 5.88 -1.34
N ALA A 104 2.68 6.01 -1.51
CA ALA A 104 3.41 7.19 -1.07
C ALA A 104 2.95 8.47 -1.80
N ILE A 105 2.84 8.45 -3.13
CA ILE A 105 2.34 9.55 -3.95
C ILE A 105 0.92 9.94 -3.52
N SER A 106 0.04 8.96 -3.30
CA SER A 106 -1.33 9.19 -2.83
C SER A 106 -1.37 9.99 -1.51
N THR A 107 -0.55 9.59 -0.52
CA THR A 107 -0.47 10.32 0.76
C THR A 107 0.19 11.70 0.66
N LEU A 108 1.17 11.87 -0.24
CA LEU A 108 1.85 13.14 -0.47
C LEU A 108 0.94 14.15 -1.19
N LEU A 109 0.22 13.71 -2.22
CA LEU A 109 -0.75 14.55 -2.94
C LEU A 109 -1.94 14.95 -2.05
N ALA A 110 -2.35 14.08 -1.12
CA ALA A 110 -3.36 14.40 -0.11
C ALA A 110 -2.83 15.35 0.99
N ALA A 111 -1.53 15.64 1.01
CA ALA A 111 -0.83 16.37 2.07
C ALA A 111 -1.01 15.75 3.48
N GLU A 112 -1.09 14.42 3.53
CA GLU A 112 -1.28 13.64 4.75
C GLU A 112 0.00 12.98 5.27
N TRP A 113 1.11 13.11 4.54
CA TRP A 113 2.37 12.47 4.90
C TRP A 113 2.86 12.96 6.27
N LYS A 114 2.97 12.01 7.21
CA LYS A 114 3.39 12.27 8.59
C LYS A 114 4.27 11.13 9.08
N ILE A 115 5.52 11.45 9.40
CA ILE A 115 6.46 10.50 10.02
C ILE A 115 6.06 10.32 11.49
N ARG A 116 5.68 9.09 11.86
CA ARG A 116 5.40 8.71 13.25
C ARG A 116 6.64 8.04 13.83
N LYS A 117 7.13 8.56 14.96
CA LYS A 117 8.23 7.92 15.70
C LYS A 117 7.70 6.76 16.52
N LEU A 118 8.46 5.66 16.56
CA LEU A 118 8.22 4.55 17.49
C LEU A 118 8.41 5.07 18.91
N LYS A 119 7.43 4.83 19.79
CA LYS A 119 7.50 5.31 21.18
C LYS A 119 8.25 4.34 22.08
N HIS A 120 8.21 3.05 21.78
CA HIS A 120 8.74 2.00 22.66
C HIS A 120 9.40 0.87 21.85
N TRP A 121 10.53 0.35 22.33
CA TRP A 121 11.28 -0.73 21.65
C TRP A 121 10.45 -2.02 21.48
N LYS A 122 9.57 -2.34 22.45
CA LYS A 122 8.59 -3.44 22.33
C LYS A 122 7.71 -3.34 21.08
N GLN A 123 7.37 -2.12 20.63
CA GLN A 123 6.62 -1.92 19.38
C GLN A 123 7.46 -2.31 18.16
N ALA A 124 8.75 -1.95 18.18
CA ALA A 124 9.68 -2.36 17.12
C ALA A 124 9.86 -3.88 17.13
N LEU A 125 10.06 -4.49 18.30
CA LEU A 125 10.17 -5.94 18.42
C LEU A 125 8.90 -6.67 17.93
N SER A 126 7.71 -6.19 18.31
CA SER A 126 6.45 -6.78 17.82
C SER A 126 6.29 -6.64 16.31
N ALA A 127 6.77 -5.55 15.71
CA ALA A 127 6.72 -5.36 14.27
C ALA A 127 7.69 -6.31 13.54
N VAL A 128 8.89 -6.52 14.09
CA VAL A 128 9.88 -7.47 13.54
C VAL A 128 9.36 -8.90 13.64
N ILE A 129 8.89 -9.33 14.81
CA ILE A 129 8.34 -10.68 15.01
C ILE A 129 7.11 -10.88 14.13
N GLY A 130 6.20 -9.91 14.07
CA GLY A 130 5.03 -9.97 13.20
C GLY A 130 5.40 -10.08 11.72
N GLY A 131 6.38 -9.29 11.26
CA GLY A 131 6.88 -9.37 9.89
C GLY A 131 7.49 -10.73 9.56
N LEU A 132 8.29 -11.29 10.47
CA LEU A 132 8.87 -12.64 10.30
C LEU A 132 7.78 -13.72 10.23
N LEU A 133 6.76 -13.66 11.10
CA LEU A 133 5.65 -14.61 11.09
C LEU A 133 4.80 -14.50 9.81
N ILE A 134 4.51 -13.28 9.32
CA ILE A 134 3.79 -13.07 8.06
C ILE A 134 4.60 -13.61 6.88
N GLY A 135 5.92 -13.36 6.85
CA GLY A 135 6.82 -13.86 5.82
C GLY A 135 6.92 -15.38 5.83
N PHE A 136 7.12 -15.99 7.00
CA PHE A 136 7.16 -17.44 7.17
C PHE A 136 5.83 -18.08 6.75
N GLY A 137 4.71 -17.53 7.21
CA GLY A 137 3.37 -17.98 6.83
C GLY A 137 3.12 -17.90 5.32
N ALA A 138 3.53 -16.80 4.68
CA ALA A 138 3.40 -16.66 3.23
C ALA A 138 4.27 -17.64 2.44
N ALA A 139 5.45 -17.97 2.96
CA ALA A 139 6.35 -18.95 2.33
C ALA A 139 5.77 -20.37 2.38
N ILE A 140 5.25 -20.81 3.54
CA ILE A 140 4.65 -22.15 3.67
C ILE A 140 3.31 -22.26 2.94
N ALA A 141 2.52 -21.19 2.90
CA ALA A 141 1.24 -21.18 2.21
C ALA A 141 1.36 -21.03 0.69
N GLY A 142 2.55 -20.68 0.18
CA GLY A 142 2.77 -20.42 -1.24
C GLY A 142 2.03 -19.18 -1.76
N GLY A 143 1.65 -18.25 -0.89
CA GLY A 143 0.81 -17.11 -1.24
C GLY A 143 0.69 -16.05 -0.15
N CYS A 144 0.28 -14.85 -0.55
CA CYS A 144 -0.12 -13.76 0.35
C CYS A 144 -1.63 -13.54 0.28
N ASN A 145 -2.16 -12.58 1.05
CA ASN A 145 -3.58 -12.21 0.97
C ASN A 145 -4.01 -11.83 -0.46
N ILE A 146 -3.13 -11.27 -1.29
CA ILE A 146 -3.48 -10.88 -2.65
C ILE A 146 -3.55 -12.10 -3.60
N GLY A 147 -2.50 -12.90 -3.63
CA GLY A 147 -2.42 -14.05 -4.54
C GLY A 147 -3.14 -15.31 -4.03
N GLY A 148 -3.10 -15.55 -2.71
CA GLY A 148 -3.68 -16.72 -2.05
C GLY A 148 -5.15 -16.57 -1.70
N LEU A 149 -5.60 -15.34 -1.40
CA LEU A 149 -7.00 -15.08 -1.05
C LEU A 149 -7.75 -14.37 -2.18
N PHE A 150 -7.40 -13.12 -2.50
CA PHE A 150 -8.16 -12.30 -3.44
C PHE A 150 -8.19 -12.87 -4.87
N SER A 151 -7.12 -13.54 -5.28
CA SER A 151 -7.05 -14.12 -6.62
C SER A 151 -7.71 -15.50 -6.71
N GLN A 152 -7.69 -16.30 -5.64
CA GLN A 152 -8.21 -17.68 -5.64
C GLN A 152 -9.69 -17.79 -5.25
N LEU A 153 -10.20 -16.88 -4.40
CA LEU A 153 -11.62 -16.90 -4.00
C LEU A 153 -12.59 -16.73 -5.18
N PRO A 154 -12.41 -15.77 -6.12
CA PRO A 154 -13.29 -15.64 -7.28
C PRO A 154 -13.24 -16.83 -8.23
N GLN A 155 -12.14 -17.60 -8.18
CA GLN A 155 -11.98 -18.84 -8.94
C GLN A 155 -12.62 -20.04 -8.24
N PHE A 156 -13.28 -19.84 -7.10
CA PHE A 156 -13.89 -20.88 -6.25
C PHE A 156 -12.93 -22.01 -5.85
N SER A 157 -11.64 -21.69 -5.72
CA SER A 157 -10.64 -22.66 -5.27
C SER A 157 -10.81 -22.99 -3.78
N ILE A 158 -10.79 -24.28 -3.45
CA ILE A 158 -10.83 -24.78 -2.06
C ILE A 158 -9.65 -24.22 -1.26
N ALA A 159 -8.47 -24.07 -1.89
CA ALA A 159 -7.30 -23.51 -1.24
C ALA A 159 -7.52 -22.04 -0.82
N GLY A 160 -8.24 -21.25 -1.63
CA GLY A 160 -8.61 -19.87 -1.28
C GLY A 160 -9.56 -19.78 -0.09
N TRP A 161 -10.55 -20.68 -0.03
CA TRP A 161 -11.49 -20.77 1.11
C TRP A 161 -10.79 -21.23 2.39
N LEU A 162 -9.89 -22.22 2.30
CA LEU A 162 -9.09 -22.66 3.43
C LEU A 162 -8.14 -21.54 3.92
N PHE A 163 -7.51 -20.83 2.98
CA PHE A 163 -6.65 -19.68 3.28
C PHE A 163 -7.45 -18.58 4.01
N LEU A 164 -8.67 -18.28 3.57
CA LEU A 164 -9.57 -17.34 4.25
C LEU A 164 -9.79 -17.71 5.72
N LEU A 165 -10.16 -18.97 5.98
CA LEU A 165 -10.45 -19.45 7.32
C LEU A 165 -9.22 -19.39 8.23
N MET A 166 -8.06 -19.81 7.72
CA MET A 166 -6.81 -19.78 8.46
C MET A 166 -6.31 -18.35 8.70
N CYS A 167 -6.50 -17.43 7.75
CA CYS A 167 -6.20 -16.01 7.95
C CYS A 167 -7.07 -15.38 9.03
N PHE A 168 -8.36 -15.70 9.07
CA PHE A 168 -9.25 -15.24 10.13
C PHE A 168 -8.80 -15.74 11.50
N LEU A 169 -8.50 -17.05 11.61
CA LEU A 169 -8.02 -17.64 12.86
C LEU A 169 -6.68 -17.02 13.29
N GLY A 170 -5.74 -16.85 12.35
CA GLY A 170 -4.46 -16.20 12.58
C GLY A 170 -4.59 -14.75 13.03
N ALA A 171 -5.49 -13.97 12.42
CA ALA A 171 -5.77 -12.59 12.83
C ALA A 171 -6.41 -12.52 14.23
N TRP A 172 -7.29 -13.46 14.57
CA TRP A 172 -7.90 -13.54 15.89
C TRP A 172 -6.88 -13.87 16.99
N VAL A 173 -6.07 -14.91 16.78
CA VAL A 173 -5.00 -15.30 17.72
C VAL A 173 -3.94 -14.20 17.81
N GLY A 174 -3.50 -13.67 16.66
CA GLY A 174 -2.53 -12.58 16.60
C GLY A 174 -3.02 -11.31 17.29
N GLY A 175 -4.31 -10.98 17.15
CA GLY A 175 -4.94 -9.85 17.84
C GLY A 175 -4.95 -10.01 19.37
N LYS A 176 -5.26 -11.22 19.87
CA LYS A 176 -5.16 -11.53 21.31
C LYS A 176 -3.73 -11.42 21.81
N LEU A 177 -2.78 -11.99 21.06
CA LEU A 177 -1.36 -11.98 21.41
C LEU A 177 -0.78 -10.55 21.44
N LEU A 178 -1.17 -9.72 20.46
CA LEU A 178 -0.70 -8.34 20.36
C LEU A 178 -1.13 -7.49 21.57
N ARG A 179 -2.34 -7.72 22.11
CA ARG A 179 -2.82 -7.04 23.32
C ARG A 179 -1.94 -7.34 24.55
N PHE A 180 -1.32 -8.51 24.61
CA PHE A 180 -0.42 -8.88 25.69
C PHE A 180 0.96 -8.22 25.56
N PHE A 181 1.50 -8.12 24.34
CA PHE A 181 2.83 -7.54 24.11
C PHE A 181 2.85 -6.02 23.98
N MET A 182 1.75 -5.40 23.56
CA MET A 182 1.71 -3.96 23.30
C MET A 182 1.59 -3.19 24.62
N PRO A 183 2.55 -2.31 24.96
CA PRO A 183 2.41 -1.45 26.13
C PRO A 183 1.20 -0.53 25.95
N PRO A 184 0.50 -0.16 27.05
CA PRO A 184 -0.68 0.69 26.98
C PRO A 184 -0.34 1.97 26.21
N VAL A 185 -1.18 2.30 25.22
CA VAL A 185 -0.98 3.49 24.41
C VAL A 185 -1.10 4.69 25.34
N SER A 186 0.02 5.40 25.56
CA SER A 186 0.00 6.61 26.36
C SER A 186 -0.98 7.61 25.75
N ASN A 187 -2.06 7.87 26.50
CA ASN A 187 -3.13 8.78 26.11
C ASN A 187 -2.72 10.26 26.25
N LYS A 188 -1.46 10.53 26.64
CA LYS A 188 -0.89 11.87 26.64
C LYS A 188 -0.82 12.35 25.19
N ARG A 189 -1.66 13.34 24.87
CA ARG A 189 -1.56 14.07 23.60
C ARG A 189 -0.14 14.63 23.51
N PRO A 190 0.64 14.28 22.48
CA PRO A 190 1.98 14.85 22.34
C PRO A 190 1.85 16.37 22.28
N ASN A 191 2.63 17.08 23.09
CA ASN A 191 2.69 18.54 23.05
C ASN A 191 3.33 18.96 21.72
N ARG A 192 2.51 19.03 20.67
CA ARG A 192 2.95 19.34 19.31
C ARG A 192 2.70 20.83 19.10
N LYS A 193 3.78 21.59 18.86
CA LYS A 193 3.68 22.97 18.39
C LYS A 193 2.71 23.00 17.19
N ARG A 194 1.61 23.77 17.30
CA ARG A 194 0.72 24.02 16.17
C ARG A 194 1.53 24.78 15.12
N LEU A 195 1.55 24.28 13.90
CA LEU A 195 2.12 25.02 12.78
C LEU A 195 1.28 26.28 12.54
N THR A 196 1.94 27.39 12.21
CA THR A 196 1.23 28.59 11.77
C THR A 196 0.48 28.32 10.46
N PRO A 197 -0.58 29.09 10.14
CA PRO A 197 -1.32 28.93 8.88
C PRO A 197 -0.41 28.98 7.65
N GLU A 198 0.60 29.86 7.66
CA GLU A 198 1.60 30.00 6.59
C GLU A 198 2.48 28.75 6.46
N GLN A 199 3.02 28.26 7.58
CA GLN A 199 3.81 27.02 7.61
C GLN A 199 2.99 25.83 7.13
N ARG A 200 1.70 25.76 7.49
CA ARG A 200 0.80 24.72 7.03
C ARG A 200 0.57 24.77 5.52
N LYS A 201 0.38 25.97 4.96
CA LYS A 201 0.23 26.19 3.52
C LYS A 201 1.53 25.81 2.78
N LYS A 202 2.69 26.24 3.28
CA LYS A 202 4.01 25.89 2.72
C LYS A 202 4.24 24.38 2.73
N ASN A 203 4.01 23.70 3.85
CA ASN A 203 4.20 22.25 3.96
C ASN A 203 3.25 21.48 3.04
N LYS A 204 1.99 21.95 2.91
CA LYS A 204 1.03 21.37 1.97
C LYS A 204 1.54 21.47 0.52
N MET A 205 2.03 22.64 0.11
CA MET A 205 2.57 22.83 -1.24
C MET A 205 3.80 21.96 -1.51
N ILE A 206 4.71 21.86 -0.54
CA ILE A 206 5.90 21.01 -0.65
C ILE A 206 5.49 19.54 -0.80
N GLN A 207 4.56 19.03 0.01
CA GLN A 207 4.13 17.63 -0.09
C GLN A 207 3.51 17.32 -1.45
N ILE A 208 2.66 18.21 -1.97
CA ILE A 208 2.05 18.06 -3.29
C ILE A 208 3.13 18.09 -4.39
N ALA A 209 4.06 19.05 -4.33
CA ALA A 209 5.15 19.18 -5.30
C ALA A 209 6.07 17.94 -5.30
N VAL A 210 6.43 17.42 -4.13
CA VAL A 210 7.22 16.19 -3.98
C VAL A 210 6.44 14.99 -4.53
N GLY A 211 5.16 14.87 -4.21
CA GLY A 211 4.30 13.80 -4.74
C GLY A 211 4.22 13.82 -6.27
N ALA A 212 4.04 15.01 -6.86
CA ALA A 212 4.01 15.19 -8.31
C ALA A 212 5.38 14.89 -8.96
N ALA A 213 6.48 15.34 -8.35
CA ALA A 213 7.82 15.05 -8.84
C ALA A 213 8.11 13.53 -8.83
N ILE A 214 7.75 12.82 -7.76
CA ILE A 214 7.92 11.35 -7.68
C ILE A 214 7.07 10.66 -8.75
N LEU A 215 5.84 11.12 -9.00
CA LEU A 215 5.00 10.58 -10.06
C LEU A 215 5.65 10.73 -11.45
N ILE A 216 6.15 11.94 -11.76
CA ILE A 216 6.81 12.21 -13.05
C ILE A 216 8.07 11.35 -13.19
N ILE A 217 8.89 11.26 -12.13
CA ILE A 217 10.11 10.43 -12.14
C ILE A 217 9.77 8.96 -12.35
N ALA A 218 8.74 8.43 -11.68
CA ALA A 218 8.33 7.03 -11.83
C ALA A 218 7.88 6.73 -13.27
N LEU A 219 7.07 7.60 -13.87
CA LEU A 219 6.62 7.46 -15.26
C LEU A 219 7.78 7.58 -16.25
N ALA A 220 8.67 8.55 -16.04
CA ALA A 220 9.87 8.73 -16.86
C ALA A 220 10.80 7.51 -16.77
N ALA A 221 11.01 6.95 -15.57
CA ALA A 221 11.81 5.74 -15.38
C ALA A 221 11.22 4.54 -16.14
N GLY A 222 9.89 4.36 -16.10
CA GLY A 222 9.21 3.35 -16.90
C GLY A 222 9.47 3.54 -18.40
N PHE A 223 9.37 4.78 -18.89
CA PHE A 223 9.56 5.10 -20.31
C PHE A 223 11.02 4.95 -20.77
N ILE A 224 11.99 5.41 -19.98
CA ILE A 224 13.44 5.30 -20.27
C ILE A 224 13.85 3.84 -20.44
N VAL A 225 13.24 2.95 -19.67
CA VAL A 225 13.56 1.52 -19.67
C VAL A 225 12.78 0.75 -20.76
N SER A 226 11.79 1.38 -21.40
CA SER A 226 10.95 0.76 -22.42
C SER A 226 11.69 0.13 -23.61
N PRO A 227 12.83 0.66 -24.12
CA PRO A 227 13.51 0.04 -25.26
C PRO A 227 14.05 -1.36 -24.92
N LYS A 228 14.42 -1.60 -23.65
CA LYS A 228 14.93 -2.89 -23.18
C LYS A 228 13.82 -3.78 -22.59
N TYR A 229 12.79 -3.16 -22.01
CA TYR A 229 11.67 -3.87 -21.40
C TYR A 229 10.35 -3.20 -21.82
N PRO A 230 9.77 -3.58 -22.97
CA PRO A 230 8.62 -2.88 -23.57
C PRO A 230 7.38 -2.82 -22.69
N SER A 231 7.18 -3.81 -21.81
CA SER A 231 6.04 -3.85 -20.90
C SER A 231 6.23 -3.04 -19.62
N ALA A 232 7.45 -2.57 -19.30
CA ALA A 232 7.75 -1.89 -18.05
C ALA A 232 6.88 -0.64 -17.77
N PRO A 233 6.63 0.27 -18.75
CA PRO A 233 5.76 1.42 -18.53
C PRO A 233 4.35 1.04 -18.04
N ALA A 234 3.76 0.00 -18.64
CA ALA A 234 2.42 -0.45 -18.27
C ALA A 234 2.38 -0.97 -16.83
N PHE A 235 3.36 -1.78 -16.43
CA PHE A 235 3.43 -2.30 -15.05
C PHE A 235 3.71 -1.22 -14.01
N VAL A 236 4.48 -0.17 -14.36
CA VAL A 236 4.66 1.01 -13.51
C VAL A 236 3.33 1.73 -13.31
N VAL A 237 2.61 2.04 -14.39
CA VAL A 237 1.32 2.75 -14.32
C VAL A 237 0.30 1.95 -13.52
N ILE A 238 0.17 0.65 -13.79
CA ILE A 238 -0.78 -0.21 -13.08
C ILE A 238 -0.39 -0.36 -11.60
N GLY A 239 0.90 -0.54 -11.30
CA GLY A 239 1.39 -0.60 -9.92
C GLY A 239 1.12 0.69 -9.14
N LEU A 240 1.44 1.85 -9.73
CA LEU A 240 1.13 3.16 -9.16
C LEU A 240 -0.37 3.33 -8.91
N GLY A 241 -1.20 2.93 -9.88
CA GLY A 241 -2.65 2.97 -9.77
C GLY A 241 -3.19 2.09 -8.64
N LEU A 242 -2.66 0.86 -8.51
CA LEU A 242 -3.05 -0.06 -7.43
C LEU A 242 -2.64 0.48 -6.06
N GLY A 243 -1.41 0.95 -5.92
CA GLY A 243 -0.95 1.58 -4.68
C GLY A 243 -1.77 2.80 -4.30
N TYR A 244 -2.09 3.64 -5.28
CA TYR A 244 -2.94 4.81 -5.09
C TYR A 244 -4.34 4.41 -4.65
N ALA A 245 -4.99 3.50 -5.38
CA ALA A 245 -6.34 3.03 -5.09
C ALA A 245 -6.43 2.35 -3.72
N LEU A 246 -5.46 1.49 -3.38
CA LEU A 246 -5.38 0.85 -2.06
C LEU A 246 -5.31 1.91 -0.95
N GLN A 247 -4.42 2.89 -1.07
CA GLN A 247 -4.24 3.93 -0.05
C GLN A 247 -5.47 4.84 0.12
N ARG A 248 -6.23 5.10 -0.94
CA ARG A 248 -7.47 5.90 -0.89
C ARG A 248 -8.69 5.10 -0.48
N SER A 249 -8.64 3.78 -0.69
CA SER A 249 -9.70 2.84 -0.31
C SER A 249 -9.58 2.43 1.16
N ARG A 250 -10.69 1.94 1.70
CA ARG A 250 -10.75 1.33 3.04
C ARG A 250 -10.26 -0.11 3.09
N PHE A 251 -9.77 -0.66 1.97
CA PHE A 251 -9.21 -2.02 1.91
C PHE A 251 -7.74 -2.08 2.32
N CYS A 252 -7.06 -0.92 2.45
CA CYS A 252 -5.70 -0.89 2.95
C CYS A 252 -5.67 -1.13 4.47
N PHE A 253 -4.73 -1.95 4.95
CA PHE A 253 -4.50 -2.21 6.38
C PHE A 253 -4.31 -0.92 7.20
N THR A 254 -3.84 0.17 6.58
CA THR A 254 -3.73 1.48 7.25
C THR A 254 -5.08 2.15 7.51
N ALA A 255 -6.15 1.79 6.78
CA ALA A 255 -7.51 2.26 7.04
C ALA A 255 -8.01 1.76 8.39
N ALA A 256 -7.69 0.51 8.78
CA ALA A 256 -8.03 -0.03 10.09
C ALA A 256 -7.41 0.75 11.27
N TYR A 257 -6.32 1.49 11.04
CA TYR A 257 -5.70 2.38 12.04
C TYR A 257 -6.16 3.85 11.92
N ARG A 258 -6.83 4.21 10.83
CA ARG A 258 -7.39 5.56 10.60
C ARG A 258 -8.83 5.65 11.09
N ASP A 259 -9.58 4.55 11.03
CA ASP A 259 -10.95 4.41 11.53
C ASP A 259 -10.96 3.63 12.86
N PRO A 260 -10.69 4.27 14.02
CA PRO A 260 -11.12 3.71 15.29
C PRO A 260 -12.64 3.81 15.33
N THR A 261 -13.31 2.67 15.22
CA THR A 261 -14.69 2.55 15.68
C THR A 261 -14.76 2.75 17.19
#